data_AF-A0A9P8KKG6-F1
#
_entry.id   AF-A0A9P8KKG6-F1
#
_cell.length_a   1.000
_cell.length_b   1.000
_cell.length_c   1.000
_cell.angle_alpha   90.00
_cell.angle_beta   90.00
_cell.angle_gamma   90.00
#
_symmetry.space_group_name_H-M   'P 1'
#
loop_
_entity.id
_entity.type
_entity.pdbx_description
1 polymer ?
#
loop_
_entity_poly.entity_id
_entity_poly.type
_entity_poly.pdbx_seq_one_letter_code
_entity_poly.pdbx_strand_id
1 'polypeptide(L)'
;MATSEQIKTALLTEHFRYTPLTLLDDIVNTVNELTYQAVGEIETALLNVPKEQLGFAPTAPHSTSDQTRDTTSQNTAADTVAAAEATAEEAATTEISAGIVKLESLLNSTIDKNFDKLEIYTLRNLLTVSNAKEDEGLENWILLDHYKDLKTPSTDGNTPTPDSITRLRRKVQETEKLQSSLQAEVAQNEALLAQLRSLVPSATATSSKPDDDAQQHATNHSFSFLTSTSAAASLGVGSTSHANSLAQNTSFVYSQLPALRDIVATLRAHLATLPKKDMAATIDGVQEARHGYIESQSRRALERVGVDATPAPDTEALGRRMGVEETRALEGIVGAMGAQQKYDEDKMEE
;
A
#
# COMPACT_ATOMS: atom_id res chain seq x y z
N MET A 1 16.25 30.15 -42.69
CA MET A 1 14.81 30.48 -42.74
C MET A 1 14.15 29.41 -43.58
N ALA A 2 13.06 28.81 -43.11
CA ALA A 2 12.33 27.82 -43.91
C ALA A 2 11.83 28.48 -45.20
N THR A 3 11.87 27.77 -46.32
CA THR A 3 11.29 28.27 -47.58
C THR A 3 9.76 28.31 -47.47
N SER A 4 9.08 29.20 -48.22
CA SER A 4 7.61 29.25 -48.22
C SER A 4 6.99 27.87 -48.48
N GLU A 5 7.51 27.10 -49.44
CA GLU A 5 7.05 25.72 -49.69
C GLU A 5 7.22 24.76 -48.48
N GLN A 6 8.28 24.95 -47.69
CA GLN A 6 8.46 24.18 -46.44
C GLN A 6 7.43 24.59 -45.37
N ILE A 7 6.97 25.84 -45.37
CA ILE A 7 5.94 26.33 -44.44
C ILE A 7 4.57 25.77 -44.86
N LYS A 8 4.21 25.81 -46.15
CA LYS A 8 2.97 25.18 -46.68
C LYS A 8 2.88 23.73 -46.29
N THR A 9 3.95 22.98 -46.56
CA THR A 9 4.00 21.55 -46.26
C THR A 9 3.96 21.29 -44.76
N ALA A 10 4.65 22.09 -43.93
CA ALA A 10 4.57 21.99 -42.49
C ALA A 10 3.14 22.22 -41.96
N LEU A 11 2.45 23.28 -42.41
CA LEU A 11 1.07 23.58 -42.00
C LEU A 11 0.11 22.44 -42.37
N LEU A 12 0.23 21.89 -43.57
CA LEU A 12 -0.59 20.75 -44.00
C LEU A 12 -0.26 19.49 -43.20
N THR A 13 1.02 19.20 -42.97
CA THR A 13 1.44 18.04 -42.19
C THR A 13 0.98 18.13 -40.75
N GLU A 14 0.94 19.32 -40.18
CA GLU A 14 0.46 19.55 -38.83
C GLU A 14 -1.07 19.43 -38.75
N HIS A 15 -1.78 19.96 -39.74
CA HIS A 15 -3.24 19.85 -39.82
C HIS A 15 -3.69 18.39 -39.97
N PHE A 16 -3.11 17.66 -40.92
CA PHE A 16 -3.45 16.27 -41.19
C PHE A 16 -2.83 15.29 -40.19
N ARG A 17 -1.76 15.71 -39.48
CA ARG A 17 -0.91 14.86 -38.62
C ARG A 17 -0.11 13.78 -39.37
N TYR A 18 -0.12 13.84 -40.69
CA TYR A 18 0.67 13.00 -41.59
C TYR A 18 1.01 13.80 -42.84
N THR A 19 2.02 13.36 -43.59
CA THR A 19 2.41 13.97 -44.85
C THR A 19 1.36 13.70 -45.93
N PRO A 20 0.88 14.73 -46.67
CA PRO A 20 -0.05 14.56 -47.79
C PRO A 20 0.36 13.47 -48.79
N LEU A 21 1.67 13.29 -48.99
CA LEU A 21 2.23 12.25 -49.85
C LEU A 21 1.86 10.84 -49.35
N THR A 22 1.89 10.59 -48.05
CA THR A 22 1.54 9.29 -47.45
C THR A 22 0.10 8.89 -47.73
N LEU A 23 -0.84 9.85 -47.74
CA LEU A 23 -2.23 9.56 -48.11
C LEU A 23 -2.33 9.07 -49.56
N LEU A 24 -1.55 9.66 -50.46
CA LEU A 24 -1.56 9.29 -51.87
C LEU A 24 -0.87 7.95 -52.09
N ASP A 25 0.24 7.69 -51.41
CA ASP A 25 0.89 6.37 -51.40
C ASP A 25 -0.08 5.27 -50.95
N ASP A 26 -0.83 5.50 -49.85
CA ASP A 26 -1.82 4.55 -49.35
C ASP A 26 -2.97 4.33 -50.34
N ILE A 27 -3.44 5.39 -51.03
CA ILE A 27 -4.45 5.27 -52.09
C ILE A 27 -3.93 4.44 -53.27
N VAL A 28 -2.70 4.67 -53.73
CA VAL A 28 -2.11 3.91 -54.83
C VAL A 28 -1.92 2.44 -54.44
N ASN A 29 -1.43 2.18 -53.23
CA ASN A 29 -1.25 0.82 -52.72
C ASN A 29 -2.59 0.07 -52.65
N THR A 30 -3.63 0.69 -52.08
CA THR A 30 -4.96 0.06 -51.98
C THR A 30 -5.59 -0.20 -53.35
N VAL A 31 -5.41 0.70 -54.32
CA VAL A 31 -5.92 0.51 -55.68
C VAL A 31 -5.18 -0.61 -56.40
N ASN A 32 -3.88 -0.72 -56.22
CA ASN A 32 -3.09 -1.81 -56.80
C ASN A 32 -3.50 -3.15 -56.18
N GLU A 33 -3.67 -3.23 -54.85
CA GLU A 33 -4.18 -4.42 -54.18
C GLU A 33 -5.57 -4.84 -54.69
N LEU A 34 -6.50 -3.88 -54.79
CA LEU A 34 -7.85 -4.13 -55.28
C LEU A 34 -7.85 -4.57 -56.75
N THR A 35 -6.93 -4.04 -57.55
CA THR A 35 -6.73 -4.44 -58.94
C THR A 35 -6.29 -5.88 -59.04
N TYR A 36 -5.26 -6.29 -58.29
CA TYR A 36 -4.82 -7.69 -58.29
C TYR A 36 -5.92 -8.64 -57.80
N GLN A 37 -6.68 -8.23 -56.79
CA GLN A 37 -7.84 -8.99 -56.31
C GLN A 37 -8.91 -9.12 -57.40
N ALA A 38 -9.31 -8.02 -58.05
CA ALA A 38 -10.32 -8.03 -59.10
C ALA A 38 -9.89 -8.86 -60.32
N VAL A 39 -8.63 -8.77 -60.73
CA VAL A 39 -8.08 -9.58 -61.83
C VAL A 39 -8.10 -11.08 -61.47
N GLY A 40 -7.75 -11.43 -60.23
CA GLY A 40 -7.85 -12.81 -59.74
C GLY A 40 -9.29 -13.32 -59.62
N GLU A 41 -10.23 -12.47 -59.19
CA GLU A 41 -11.66 -12.79 -59.19
C GLU A 41 -12.20 -12.99 -60.63
N ILE A 42 -11.75 -12.18 -61.58
CA ILE A 42 -12.09 -12.36 -63.00
C ILE A 42 -11.50 -13.67 -63.53
N GLU A 43 -10.26 -14.01 -63.17
CA GLU A 43 -9.65 -15.30 -63.56
C GLU A 43 -10.46 -16.48 -63.05
N THR A 44 -10.75 -16.50 -61.75
CA THR A 44 -11.53 -17.58 -61.14
C THR A 44 -12.95 -17.63 -61.71
N ALA A 45 -13.59 -16.49 -61.98
CA ALA A 45 -14.88 -16.44 -62.62
C ALA A 45 -14.84 -17.01 -64.04
N LEU A 46 -13.86 -16.64 -64.86
CA LEU A 46 -13.72 -17.13 -66.24
C LEU A 46 -13.39 -18.62 -66.30
N LEU A 47 -12.61 -19.15 -65.36
CA LEU A 47 -12.32 -20.58 -65.26
C LEU A 47 -13.55 -21.41 -64.84
N ASN A 48 -14.48 -20.81 -64.09
CA ASN A 48 -15.72 -21.48 -63.65
C ASN A 48 -16.83 -21.48 -64.72
N VAL A 49 -16.76 -20.60 -65.73
CA VAL A 49 -17.76 -20.54 -66.81
C VAL A 49 -17.48 -21.66 -67.83
N PRO A 50 -18.52 -22.41 -68.28
CA PRO A 50 -18.33 -23.44 -69.29
C PRO A 50 -17.77 -22.85 -70.60
N LYS A 51 -16.72 -23.48 -71.11
CA LYS A 51 -15.90 -22.99 -72.24
C LYS A 51 -16.70 -22.82 -73.54
N GLU A 52 -17.77 -23.60 -73.71
CA GLU A 52 -18.73 -23.50 -74.81
C GLU A 52 -19.44 -22.13 -74.86
N GLN A 53 -19.67 -21.51 -73.69
CA GLN A 53 -20.26 -20.17 -73.59
C GLN A 53 -19.23 -19.06 -73.82
N LEU A 54 -17.94 -19.33 -73.59
CA LEU A 54 -16.83 -18.42 -73.90
C LEU A 54 -16.48 -18.39 -75.39
N GLY A 55 -17.06 -19.28 -76.21
CA GLY A 55 -16.79 -19.37 -77.63
C GLY A 55 -15.59 -20.23 -78.00
N PHE A 56 -15.06 -21.02 -77.05
CA PHE A 56 -14.13 -22.10 -77.39
C PHE A 56 -14.92 -23.21 -78.07
N ALA A 57 -14.91 -23.22 -79.40
CA ALA A 57 -15.52 -24.31 -80.15
C ALA A 57 -14.74 -25.61 -79.82
N PRO A 58 -15.42 -26.72 -79.47
CA PRO A 58 -14.76 -28.02 -79.47
C PRO A 58 -14.29 -28.25 -80.91
N THR A 59 -12.99 -28.29 -81.12
CA THR A 59 -12.42 -28.58 -82.43
C THR A 59 -12.97 -29.91 -82.90
N ALA A 60 -13.95 -29.87 -83.81
CA ALA A 60 -14.23 -30.97 -84.70
C ALA A 60 -12.94 -31.26 -85.51
N PRO A 61 -12.60 -32.53 -85.77
CA PRO A 61 -11.34 -32.88 -86.41
C PRO A 61 -11.34 -32.45 -87.88
N HIS A 62 -10.76 -31.30 -88.19
CA HIS A 62 -10.35 -30.94 -89.55
C HIS A 62 -8.85 -31.25 -89.66
N SER A 63 -8.44 -32.38 -90.25
CA SER A 63 -8.32 -32.59 -91.70
C SER A 63 -7.53 -31.48 -92.40
N THR A 64 -6.19 -31.56 -92.40
CA THR A 64 -5.32 -31.32 -93.57
C THR A 64 -3.88 -31.81 -93.29
N SER A 65 -3.52 -32.93 -93.94
CA SER A 65 -2.20 -33.41 -94.43
C SER A 65 -0.90 -32.85 -93.81
N ASP A 66 0.07 -33.65 -93.37
CA ASP A 66 0.89 -34.50 -94.27
C ASP A 66 1.73 -35.57 -93.51
N GLN A 67 1.70 -36.81 -94.00
CA GLN A 67 2.68 -37.92 -93.99
C GLN A 67 3.80 -37.99 -92.90
N THR A 68 3.99 -39.05 -92.10
CA THR A 68 4.18 -40.48 -92.44
C THR A 68 4.33 -41.36 -91.18
N ARG A 69 4.04 -42.67 -91.38
CA ARG A 69 4.48 -43.89 -90.65
C ARG A 69 3.67 -44.46 -89.49
N ASP A 70 2.82 -45.44 -89.85
CA ASP A 70 2.94 -46.87 -89.51
C ASP A 70 3.22 -47.30 -88.07
N THR A 71 2.19 -47.80 -87.37
CA THR A 71 1.91 -49.24 -87.16
C THR A 71 1.20 -49.51 -85.82
N THR A 72 0.02 -50.11 -85.94
CA THR A 72 -0.58 -51.14 -85.04
C THR A 72 -0.45 -50.99 -83.52
N SER A 73 -1.51 -50.47 -82.88
CA SER A 73 -2.14 -51.16 -81.74
C SER A 73 -3.58 -50.71 -81.56
N GLN A 74 -4.50 -51.67 -81.69
CA GLN A 74 -5.89 -51.55 -81.30
C GLN A 74 -5.99 -51.60 -79.77
N ASN A 75 -6.16 -50.44 -79.17
CA ASN A 75 -6.98 -50.13 -78.01
C ASN A 75 -6.79 -48.63 -77.76
N THR A 76 -7.82 -47.96 -77.22
CA THR A 76 -7.86 -46.52 -76.87
C THR A 76 -8.34 -45.51 -77.91
N ALA A 77 -9.45 -45.77 -78.62
CA ALA A 77 -10.18 -44.70 -79.34
C ALA A 77 -10.93 -43.74 -78.37
N ALA A 78 -11.35 -44.24 -77.20
CA ALA A 78 -11.96 -43.42 -76.16
C ALA A 78 -10.92 -42.53 -75.44
N ASP A 79 -9.72 -43.04 -75.15
CA ASP A 79 -8.68 -42.19 -74.54
C ASP A 79 -8.14 -41.15 -75.52
N THR A 80 -8.20 -41.36 -76.84
CA THR A 80 -7.78 -40.32 -77.79
C THR A 80 -8.77 -39.15 -77.88
N VAL A 81 -10.07 -39.37 -77.67
CA VAL A 81 -11.06 -38.29 -77.66
C VAL A 81 -11.04 -37.57 -76.31
N ALA A 82 -10.94 -38.30 -75.20
CA ALA A 82 -10.78 -37.70 -73.87
C ALA A 82 -9.44 -36.95 -73.74
N ALA A 83 -8.35 -37.45 -74.35
CA ALA A 83 -7.08 -36.73 -74.40
C ALA A 83 -7.16 -35.50 -75.31
N ALA A 84 -7.87 -35.57 -76.44
CA ALA A 84 -8.07 -34.41 -77.32
C ALA A 84 -8.92 -33.32 -76.63
N GLU A 85 -10.00 -33.70 -75.95
CA GLU A 85 -10.83 -32.79 -75.14
C GLU A 85 -10.03 -32.20 -73.98
N ALA A 86 -9.24 -33.00 -73.26
CA ALA A 86 -8.34 -32.52 -72.20
C ALA A 86 -7.30 -31.53 -72.75
N THR A 87 -6.71 -31.78 -73.92
CA THR A 87 -5.75 -30.85 -74.53
C THR A 87 -6.39 -29.55 -75.02
N ALA A 88 -7.62 -29.60 -75.53
CA ALA A 88 -8.38 -28.40 -75.91
C ALA A 88 -8.80 -27.59 -74.68
N GLU A 89 -9.14 -28.28 -73.60
CA GLU A 89 -9.43 -27.69 -72.32
C GLU A 89 -8.23 -26.99 -71.71
N GLU A 90 -7.06 -27.60 -71.74
CA GLU A 90 -5.79 -27.01 -71.30
C GLU A 90 -5.42 -25.81 -72.19
N ALA A 91 -5.59 -25.90 -73.51
CA ALA A 91 -5.37 -24.79 -74.43
C ALA A 91 -6.27 -23.58 -74.11
N ALA A 92 -7.55 -23.80 -73.83
CA ALA A 92 -8.47 -22.73 -73.44
C ALA A 92 -8.05 -22.07 -72.11
N THR A 93 -7.63 -22.86 -71.10
CA THR A 93 -7.14 -22.29 -69.83
C THR A 93 -5.86 -21.48 -69.98
N THR A 94 -4.95 -21.90 -70.87
CA THR A 94 -3.71 -21.18 -71.15
C THR A 94 -3.96 -19.91 -71.97
N GLU A 95 -4.95 -19.89 -72.86
CA GLU A 95 -5.37 -18.68 -73.57
C GLU A 95 -6.03 -17.67 -72.62
N ILE A 96 -6.90 -18.13 -71.71
CA ILE A 96 -7.53 -17.30 -70.68
C ILE A 96 -6.47 -16.67 -69.78
N SER A 97 -5.53 -17.45 -69.25
CA SER A 97 -4.47 -16.93 -68.38
C SER A 97 -3.54 -15.97 -69.13
N ALA A 98 -3.20 -16.24 -70.40
CA ALA A 98 -2.44 -15.31 -71.24
C ALA A 98 -3.20 -14.00 -71.51
N GLY A 99 -4.52 -14.06 -71.67
CA GLY A 99 -5.40 -12.89 -71.80
C GLY A 99 -5.45 -12.06 -70.52
N ILE A 100 -5.54 -12.71 -69.37
CA ILE A 100 -5.58 -12.09 -68.05
C ILE A 100 -4.26 -11.40 -67.74
N VAL A 101 -3.11 -12.02 -68.02
CA VAL A 101 -1.79 -11.38 -67.84
C VAL A 101 -1.65 -10.13 -68.72
N LYS A 102 -2.19 -10.14 -69.95
CA LYS A 102 -2.24 -8.95 -70.81
C LYS A 102 -3.16 -7.86 -70.24
N LEU A 103 -4.33 -8.25 -69.73
CA LEU A 103 -5.27 -7.33 -69.08
C LEU A 103 -4.62 -6.69 -67.85
N GLU A 104 -4.02 -7.49 -66.97
CA GLU A 104 -3.28 -7.04 -65.79
C GLU A 104 -2.19 -6.03 -66.15
N SER A 105 -1.37 -6.34 -67.17
CA SER A 105 -0.32 -5.44 -67.63
C SER A 105 -0.85 -4.12 -68.17
N LEU A 106 -1.95 -4.15 -68.94
CA LEU A 106 -2.60 -2.95 -69.49
C LEU A 106 -3.20 -2.11 -68.39
N LEU A 107 -3.91 -2.76 -67.47
CA LEU A 107 -4.62 -2.12 -66.38
C LEU A 107 -3.61 -1.48 -65.42
N ASN A 108 -2.53 -2.17 -65.07
CA ASN A 108 -1.45 -1.63 -64.26
C ASN A 108 -0.81 -0.39 -64.91
N SER A 109 -0.47 -0.46 -66.21
CA SER A 109 0.07 0.71 -66.93
C SER A 109 -0.91 1.89 -67.01
N THR A 110 -2.21 1.61 -67.07
CA THR A 110 -3.24 2.65 -67.13
C THR A 110 -3.50 3.27 -65.75
N ILE A 111 -3.51 2.47 -64.69
CA ILE A 111 -3.65 2.92 -63.30
C ILE A 111 -2.45 3.78 -62.94
N ASP A 112 -1.23 3.28 -63.11
CA ASP A 112 0.01 4.00 -62.81
C ASP A 112 0.00 5.42 -63.41
N LYS A 113 -0.26 5.51 -64.72
CA LYS A 113 -0.31 6.79 -65.44
C LYS A 113 -1.43 7.74 -65.00
N ASN A 114 -2.60 7.22 -64.62
CA ASN A 114 -3.72 8.05 -64.20
C ASN A 114 -3.60 8.46 -62.73
N PHE A 115 -3.04 7.59 -61.89
CA PHE A 115 -2.79 7.87 -60.49
C PHE A 115 -1.58 8.79 -60.29
N ASP A 116 -0.55 8.73 -61.14
CA ASP A 116 0.50 9.76 -61.21
C ASP A 116 -0.10 11.16 -61.45
N LYS A 117 -1.07 11.25 -62.38
CA LYS A 117 -1.76 12.52 -62.68
C LYS A 117 -2.63 12.97 -61.52
N LEU A 118 -3.29 12.03 -60.85
CA LEU A 118 -4.08 12.31 -59.66
C LEU A 118 -3.17 12.82 -58.54
N GLU A 119 -2.04 12.18 -58.30
CA GLU A 119 -1.04 12.58 -57.31
C GLU A 119 -0.60 14.03 -57.57
N ILE A 120 -0.15 14.30 -58.80
CA ILE A 120 0.28 15.65 -59.20
C ILE A 120 -0.87 16.67 -59.05
N TYR A 121 -2.08 16.33 -59.45
CA TYR A 121 -3.22 17.24 -59.36
C TYR A 121 -3.60 17.53 -57.92
N THR A 122 -3.67 16.50 -57.08
CA THR A 122 -4.03 16.65 -55.65
C THR A 122 -2.98 17.44 -54.89
N LEU A 123 -1.69 17.14 -55.07
CA LEU A 123 -0.58 17.88 -54.44
C LEU A 123 -0.41 19.30 -54.96
N ARG A 124 -0.98 19.64 -56.12
CA ARG A 124 -0.90 21.00 -56.68
C ARG A 124 -2.13 21.85 -56.37
N ASN A 125 -3.32 21.24 -56.32
CA ASN A 125 -4.58 21.97 -56.30
C ASN A 125 -5.43 21.77 -55.04
N LEU A 126 -5.41 20.58 -54.43
CA LEU A 126 -6.27 20.26 -53.29
C LEU A 126 -5.51 20.35 -51.97
N LEU A 127 -4.36 19.69 -51.90
CA LEU A 127 -3.49 19.59 -50.74
C LEU A 127 -2.43 20.69 -50.81
N THR A 128 -2.85 21.92 -51.11
CA THR A 128 -1.99 23.10 -51.11
C THR A 128 -2.66 24.24 -50.38
N VAL A 129 -1.87 25.00 -49.63
CA VAL A 129 -2.35 26.18 -48.90
C VAL A 129 -2.53 27.38 -49.82
N SER A 130 -1.62 27.53 -50.79
CA SER A 130 -1.65 28.59 -51.79
C SER A 130 -0.75 28.18 -52.95
N ASN A 131 -1.33 28.10 -54.15
CA ASN A 131 -0.64 27.80 -55.41
C ASN A 131 -0.63 29.00 -56.37
N ALA A 132 -1.39 30.06 -56.08
CA ALA A 132 -1.43 31.29 -56.84
C ALA A 132 -0.37 32.26 -56.31
N LYS A 133 0.40 32.87 -57.22
CA LYS A 133 1.39 33.90 -56.88
C LYS A 133 0.78 35.14 -56.21
N GLU A 134 -0.53 35.34 -56.38
CA GLU A 134 -1.27 36.46 -55.78
C GLU A 134 -1.56 36.22 -54.29
N ASP A 135 -1.54 34.95 -53.86
CA ASP A 135 -1.81 34.52 -52.48
C ASP A 135 -0.51 34.22 -51.70
N GLU A 136 0.62 34.73 -52.19
CA GLU A 136 1.93 34.58 -51.55
C GLU A 136 1.93 35.34 -50.22
N GLY A 137 1.93 34.59 -49.10
CA GLY A 137 1.83 35.14 -47.74
C GLY A 137 0.55 34.80 -46.99
N LEU A 138 -0.45 34.16 -47.64
CA LEU A 138 -1.67 33.68 -46.96
C LEU A 138 -1.36 32.66 -45.85
N GLU A 139 -0.26 31.92 -46.01
CA GLU A 139 0.27 30.96 -45.04
C GLU A 139 0.43 31.56 -43.63
N ASN A 140 0.84 32.82 -43.54
CA ASN A 140 1.05 33.51 -42.26
C ASN A 140 -0.27 33.91 -41.56
N TRP A 141 -1.37 33.91 -42.29
CA TRP A 141 -2.71 34.25 -41.79
C TRP A 141 -3.53 33.02 -41.44
N ILE A 142 -3.05 31.83 -41.80
CA ILE A 142 -3.71 30.57 -41.49
C ILE A 142 -3.29 30.15 -40.09
N LEU A 143 -4.28 30.11 -39.20
CA LEU A 143 -4.10 29.71 -37.82
C LEU A 143 -4.83 28.39 -37.59
N LEU A 144 -4.08 27.32 -37.32
CA LEU A 144 -4.67 26.02 -36.98
C LEU A 144 -5.33 26.11 -35.60
N ASP A 145 -6.31 25.24 -35.34
CA ASP A 145 -7.13 25.29 -34.12
C ASP A 145 -6.31 25.21 -32.83
N HIS A 146 -5.24 24.42 -32.79
CA HIS A 146 -4.38 24.28 -31.61
C HIS A 146 -3.50 25.51 -31.34
N TYR A 147 -3.37 26.43 -32.30
CA TYR A 147 -2.69 27.72 -32.09
C TYR A 147 -3.61 28.79 -31.49
N LYS A 148 -4.93 28.57 -31.40
CA LYS A 148 -5.88 29.57 -30.86
C LYS A 148 -5.62 29.91 -29.40
N ASP A 149 -5.15 28.94 -28.61
CA ASP A 149 -4.88 29.11 -27.19
C ASP A 149 -3.42 29.54 -26.91
N LEU A 150 -2.58 29.58 -27.95
CA LEU A 150 -1.20 30.04 -27.85
C LEU A 150 -1.18 31.57 -27.82
N LYS A 151 -1.13 32.12 -26.61
CA LYS A 151 -0.71 33.51 -26.40
C LYS A 151 0.74 33.61 -26.83
N THR A 152 1.03 34.47 -27.82
CA THR A 152 2.41 34.84 -28.12
C THR A 152 3.08 35.28 -26.83
N PRO A 153 4.29 34.80 -26.51
CA PRO A 153 4.98 35.21 -25.30
C PRO A 153 5.11 36.73 -25.37
N SER A 154 4.36 37.44 -24.52
CA SER A 154 4.54 38.89 -24.45
C SER A 154 5.99 39.14 -24.02
N THR A 155 6.58 40.20 -24.53
CA THR A 155 7.93 40.66 -24.14
C THR A 155 7.97 41.13 -22.68
N ASP A 156 6.89 40.92 -21.92
CA ASP A 156 6.89 41.15 -20.48
C ASP A 156 7.67 39.99 -19.84
N GLY A 157 8.68 40.33 -19.04
CA GLY A 157 9.58 39.39 -18.33
C GLY A 157 8.90 38.49 -17.28
N ASN A 158 7.58 38.31 -17.38
CA ASN A 158 6.77 37.38 -16.60
C ASN A 158 6.47 36.07 -17.36
N THR A 159 7.09 35.87 -18.54
CA THR A 159 7.10 34.57 -19.19
C THR A 159 7.87 33.58 -18.30
N PRO A 160 7.30 32.42 -17.95
CA PRO A 160 7.96 31.46 -17.08
C PRO A 160 9.18 30.86 -17.80
N THR A 161 10.35 31.44 -17.55
CA THR A 161 11.64 30.89 -17.98
C THR A 161 11.81 29.50 -17.37
N PRO A 162 12.45 28.53 -18.05
CA PRO A 162 12.75 27.21 -17.45
C PRO A 162 13.42 27.32 -16.07
N ASP A 163 14.26 28.33 -15.85
CA ASP A 163 14.88 28.62 -14.57
C ASP A 163 13.89 29.03 -13.46
N SER A 164 12.80 29.72 -13.81
CA SER A 164 11.75 30.05 -12.86
C SER A 164 10.97 28.80 -12.43
N ILE A 165 10.77 27.86 -13.36
CA ILE A 165 10.09 26.58 -13.10
C ILE A 165 10.98 25.68 -12.23
N THR A 166 12.29 25.60 -12.51
CA THR A 166 13.22 24.80 -11.68
C THR A 166 13.35 25.39 -10.27
N ARG A 167 13.37 26.72 -10.13
CA ARG A 167 13.32 27.39 -8.83
C ARG A 167 12.03 27.08 -8.08
N LEU A 168 10.88 27.09 -8.75
CA LEU A 168 9.60 26.76 -8.14
C LEU A 168 9.55 25.28 -7.72
N ARG A 169 10.03 24.36 -8.56
CA ARG A 169 10.15 22.93 -8.21
C ARG A 169 11.03 22.73 -6.98
N ARG A 170 12.19 23.38 -6.93
CA ARG A 170 13.07 23.33 -5.75
C ARG A 170 12.36 23.90 -4.52
N LYS A 171 11.66 25.03 -4.65
CA LYS A 171 10.88 25.61 -3.55
C LYS A 171 9.82 24.63 -3.03
N VAL A 172 9.11 23.95 -3.92
CA VAL A 172 8.11 22.93 -3.54
C VAL A 172 8.76 21.77 -2.80
N GLN A 173 9.91 21.28 -3.26
CA GLN A 173 10.66 20.21 -2.58
C GLN A 173 11.12 20.62 -1.17
N GLU A 174 11.63 21.85 -1.01
CA GLU A 174 12.03 22.34 0.31
C GLU A 174 10.82 22.52 1.24
N THR A 175 9.67 22.95 0.71
CA THR A 175 8.43 23.06 1.51
C THR A 175 7.89 21.69 1.92
N GLU A 176 7.98 20.69 1.04
CA GLU A 176 7.57 19.31 1.34
C GLU A 176 8.49 18.69 2.41
N LYS A 177 9.81 18.93 2.30
CA LYS A 177 10.77 18.51 3.32
C LYS A 177 10.47 19.15 4.68
N LEU A 178 10.22 20.46 4.72
CA LEU A 178 9.82 21.16 5.95
C LEU A 178 8.51 20.59 6.51
N GLN A 179 7.52 20.32 5.66
CA GLN A 179 6.25 19.75 6.08
C GLN A 179 6.46 18.37 6.74
N SER A 180 7.32 17.51 6.16
CA SER A 180 7.62 16.20 6.72
C SER A 180 8.33 16.31 8.08
N SER A 181 9.27 17.25 8.25
CA SER A 181 9.95 17.46 9.54
C SER A 181 9.00 18.01 10.60
N LEU A 182 8.11 18.93 10.23
CA LEU A 182 7.10 19.48 11.13
C LEU A 182 6.12 18.40 11.58
N GLN A 183 5.67 17.54 10.67
CA GLN A 183 4.81 16.40 11.02
C GLN A 183 5.51 15.44 11.98
N ALA A 184 6.81 15.18 11.79
CA ALA A 184 7.59 14.36 12.71
C ALA A 184 7.72 15.02 14.11
N GLU A 185 7.94 16.34 14.18
CA GLU A 185 7.95 17.07 15.45
C GLU A 185 6.58 17.07 16.14
N VAL A 186 5.50 17.22 15.39
CA VAL A 186 4.13 17.12 15.94
C VAL A 186 3.91 15.74 16.55
N ALA A 187 4.30 14.67 15.86
CA ALA A 187 4.19 13.31 16.38
C ALA A 187 5.05 13.07 17.63
N GLN A 188 6.28 13.62 17.67
CA GLN A 188 7.13 13.56 18.86
C GLN A 188 6.53 14.34 20.04
N ASN A 189 6.04 15.54 19.78
CA ASN A 189 5.38 16.37 20.79
C ASN A 189 4.10 15.70 21.31
N GLU A 190 3.33 15.04 20.45
CA GLU A 190 2.15 14.27 20.86
C GLU A 190 2.53 13.08 21.75
N ALA A 191 3.58 12.33 21.39
CA ALA A 191 4.08 11.24 22.22
C ALA A 191 4.62 11.72 23.58
N LEU A 192 5.36 12.83 23.60
CA LEU A 192 5.81 13.46 24.85
C LEU A 192 4.62 13.95 25.68
N LEU A 193 3.61 14.56 25.06
CA LEU A 193 2.39 14.95 25.76
C LEU A 193 1.63 13.74 26.30
N ALA A 194 1.59 12.62 25.59
CA ALA A 194 1.00 11.38 26.08
C ALA A 194 1.76 10.83 27.30
N GLN A 195 3.10 10.87 27.28
CA GLN A 195 3.94 10.51 28.42
C GLN A 195 3.74 11.47 29.61
N LEU A 196 3.71 12.77 29.37
CA LEU A 196 3.47 13.74 30.45
C LEU A 196 2.05 13.59 31.03
N ARG A 197 1.05 13.35 30.18
CA ARG A 197 -0.33 13.06 30.61
C ARG A 197 -0.45 11.74 31.38
N SER A 198 0.36 10.73 31.06
CA SER A 198 0.39 9.49 31.84
C SER A 198 1.05 9.71 33.21
N LEU A 199 2.07 10.57 33.29
CA LEU A 199 2.72 10.91 34.55
C LEU A 199 1.83 11.78 35.45
N VAL A 200 1.15 12.79 34.91
CA VAL A 200 0.31 13.70 35.71
C VAL A 200 -0.97 12.97 36.11
N PRO A 201 -1.25 12.77 37.42
CA PRO A 201 -2.54 12.31 37.87
C PRO A 201 -3.56 13.42 37.54
N SER A 202 -4.60 13.08 36.77
CA SER A 202 -5.62 14.04 36.36
C SER A 202 -6.24 14.74 37.57
N ALA A 203 -5.79 15.97 37.83
CA ALA A 203 -6.30 16.80 38.93
C ALA A 203 -7.70 17.38 38.63
N THR A 204 -8.26 17.12 37.44
CA THR A 204 -9.55 17.64 36.99
C THR A 204 -10.22 16.68 35.99
N ALA A 205 -10.79 15.58 36.48
CA ALA A 205 -11.85 14.88 35.75
C ALA A 205 -13.21 15.52 36.10
N THR A 206 -13.47 16.72 35.59
CA THR A 206 -14.81 17.30 35.58
C THR A 206 -15.43 17.12 34.20
N SER A 207 -16.39 16.19 34.14
CA SER A 207 -17.51 16.11 33.18
C SER A 207 -17.23 16.28 31.68
N SER A 208 -17.06 15.16 30.98
CA SER A 208 -17.73 14.94 29.69
C SER A 208 -18.08 13.45 29.55
N LYS A 209 -19.29 13.17 29.06
CA LYS A 209 -19.89 11.83 28.91
C LYS A 209 -19.22 11.02 27.77
N PRO A 210 -19.41 9.69 27.74
CA PRO A 210 -18.48 8.71 27.17
C PRO A 210 -18.75 8.43 25.69
N ASP A 211 -17.72 7.97 24.98
CA ASP A 211 -17.89 7.12 23.80
C ASP A 211 -17.17 5.79 24.06
N ASP A 212 -17.91 4.73 23.76
CA ASP A 212 -17.54 3.32 23.82
C ASP A 212 -16.39 3.00 22.84
N ASP A 213 -15.71 1.90 23.13
CA ASP A 213 -14.74 1.19 22.27
C ASP A 213 -13.34 1.81 22.13
N ALA A 214 -12.56 1.73 23.22
CA ALA A 214 -11.13 1.44 23.09
C ALA A 214 -10.65 0.55 24.25
N GLN A 215 -10.20 -0.64 23.88
CA GLN A 215 -9.66 -1.66 24.76
C GLN A 215 -8.57 -1.10 25.69
N GLN A 216 -8.83 -1.21 27.00
CA GLN A 216 -7.89 -1.53 28.06
C GLN A 216 -6.40 -1.34 27.71
N HIS A 217 -5.93 -0.09 27.73
CA HIS A 217 -4.55 0.18 28.12
C HIS A 217 -4.63 0.82 29.49
N ALA A 218 -4.37 0.00 30.51
CA ALA A 218 -4.16 0.43 31.88
C ALA A 218 -2.92 1.33 31.92
N THR A 219 -3.10 2.62 31.63
CA THR A 219 -2.11 3.64 31.95
C THR A 219 -2.16 3.82 33.46
N ASN A 220 -1.46 2.94 34.17
CA ASN A 220 -1.11 3.15 35.57
C ASN A 220 -0.38 4.50 35.63
N HIS A 221 -1.11 5.56 35.96
CA HIS A 221 -0.55 6.87 36.13
C HIS A 221 0.53 6.75 37.21
N SER A 222 1.81 6.88 36.84
CA SER A 222 2.96 6.53 37.70
C SER A 222 2.95 7.26 39.05
N PHE A 223 2.36 8.45 39.11
CA PHE A 223 2.22 9.23 40.34
C PHE A 223 0.81 9.19 40.96
N SER A 224 -0.15 8.47 40.37
CA SER A 224 -1.49 8.32 40.96
C SER A 224 -1.49 7.50 42.24
N PHE A 225 -0.55 6.56 42.40
CA PHE A 225 -0.39 5.81 43.66
C PHE A 225 -0.16 6.73 44.86
N LEU A 226 0.53 7.87 44.65
CA LEU A 226 0.81 8.84 45.72
C LEU A 226 -0.46 9.53 46.25
N THR A 227 -1.52 9.59 45.45
CA THR A 227 -2.80 10.23 45.81
C THR A 227 -3.92 9.22 46.06
N SER A 228 -3.87 8.02 45.45
CA SER A 228 -4.94 7.01 45.53
C SER A 228 -4.77 6.00 46.66
N THR A 229 -3.61 5.94 47.30
CA THR A 229 -3.38 5.03 48.43
C THR A 229 -4.28 5.39 49.62
N SER A 230 -4.89 4.40 50.29
CA SER A 230 -5.78 4.61 51.44
C SER A 230 -5.17 5.47 52.57
N ALA A 231 -3.86 5.32 52.81
CA ALA A 231 -3.12 6.18 53.74
C ALA A 231 -3.02 7.65 53.27
N ALA A 232 -2.88 7.88 51.96
CA ALA A 232 -2.86 9.21 51.36
C ALA A 232 -4.24 9.89 51.46
N ALA A 233 -5.32 9.14 51.28
CA ALA A 233 -6.69 9.61 51.52
C ALA A 233 -6.92 10.01 52.99
N SER A 234 -6.39 9.23 53.94
CA SER A 234 -6.49 9.55 55.38
C SER A 234 -5.70 10.81 55.78
N LEU A 235 -4.60 11.12 55.08
CA LEU A 235 -3.81 12.34 55.26
C LEU A 235 -4.27 13.51 54.36
N GLY A 236 -5.34 13.32 53.57
CA GLY A 236 -5.90 14.33 52.67
C GLY A 236 -5.00 14.71 51.49
N VAL A 237 -4.01 13.88 51.15
CA VAL A 237 -3.06 14.12 50.05
C VAL A 237 -3.78 13.98 48.71
N GLY A 238 -3.89 15.08 47.97
CA GLY A 238 -4.58 15.13 46.67
C GLY A 238 -6.00 15.71 46.71
N SER A 239 -6.54 16.08 47.88
CA SER A 239 -7.81 16.83 47.93
C SER A 239 -7.57 18.31 47.64
N THR A 240 -8.40 18.92 46.78
CA THR A 240 -8.33 20.36 46.47
C THR A 240 -8.58 21.26 47.67
N SER A 241 -9.15 20.71 48.75
CA SER A 241 -9.41 21.43 50.00
C SER A 241 -8.17 21.56 50.89
N HIS A 242 -7.15 20.71 50.74
CA HIS A 242 -5.95 20.72 51.58
C HIS A 242 -4.66 20.46 50.76
N ALA A 243 -4.41 21.27 49.73
CA ALA A 243 -3.25 21.13 48.84
C ALA A 243 -1.87 21.13 49.54
N ASN A 244 -1.79 21.66 50.76
CA ASN A 244 -0.58 21.67 51.59
C ASN A 244 -0.71 20.81 52.86
N SER A 245 -1.68 19.87 52.93
CA SER A 245 -1.94 19.07 54.14
C SER A 245 -0.71 18.32 54.61
N LEU A 246 0.06 17.74 53.69
CA LEU A 246 1.28 17.00 54.04
C LEU A 246 2.32 17.91 54.68
N ALA A 247 2.61 19.07 54.08
CA ALA A 247 3.57 20.03 54.61
C ALA A 247 3.11 20.64 55.94
N GLN A 248 1.80 20.86 56.12
CA GLN A 248 1.21 21.37 57.36
C GLN A 248 1.21 20.30 58.46
N ASN A 249 0.86 19.05 58.14
CA ASN A 249 0.88 17.95 59.09
C ASN A 249 2.30 17.60 59.52
N THR A 250 3.28 17.59 58.61
CA THR A 250 4.69 17.34 58.96
C THR A 250 5.28 18.47 59.78
N SER A 251 5.00 19.74 59.44
CA SER A 251 5.42 20.89 60.25
C SER A 251 4.73 20.93 61.61
N PHE A 252 3.45 20.56 61.71
CA PHE A 252 2.75 20.39 62.98
C PHE A 252 3.39 19.29 63.83
N VAL A 253 3.59 18.08 63.29
CA VAL A 253 4.25 16.97 64.01
C VAL A 253 5.65 17.37 64.46
N TYR A 254 6.41 18.07 63.62
CA TYR A 254 7.73 18.58 63.98
C TYR A 254 7.65 19.59 65.14
N SER A 255 6.65 20.47 65.12
CA SER A 255 6.43 21.46 66.20
C SER A 255 5.93 20.84 67.51
N GLN A 256 5.23 19.70 67.47
CA GLN A 256 4.71 19.03 68.67
C GLN A 256 5.72 18.05 69.31
N LEU A 257 6.74 17.62 68.57
CA LEU A 257 7.77 16.70 69.06
C LEU A 257 8.54 17.22 70.28
N PRO A 258 8.97 18.50 70.34
CA PRO A 258 9.60 19.08 71.52
C PRO A 258 8.68 19.10 72.73
N ALA A 259 7.41 19.46 72.55
CA ALA A 259 6.42 19.48 73.64
C ALA A 259 6.17 18.08 74.21
N LEU A 260 6.09 17.06 73.34
CA LEU A 260 6.01 15.66 73.78
C LEU A 260 7.29 15.20 74.48
N ARG A 261 8.47 15.62 74.03
CA ARG A 261 9.74 15.30 74.70
C ARG A 261 9.79 15.90 76.10
N ASP A 262 9.31 17.13 76.27
CA ASP A 262 9.24 17.79 77.57
C ASP A 262 8.19 17.13 78.46
N ILE A 263 7.02 16.77 77.94
CA ILE A 263 5.99 16.03 78.67
C ILE A 263 6.48 14.62 79.06
N VAL A 264 7.24 13.93 78.22
CA VAL A 264 7.85 12.64 78.57
C VAL A 264 8.94 12.83 79.62
N ALA A 265 9.72 13.92 79.56
CA ALA A 265 10.70 14.24 80.59
C ALA A 265 10.02 14.57 81.94
N THR A 266 8.92 15.33 81.94
CA THR A 266 8.15 15.63 83.15
C THR A 266 7.38 14.42 83.66
N LEU A 267 6.80 13.59 82.81
CA LEU A 267 6.19 12.31 83.21
C LEU A 267 7.23 11.34 83.76
N ARG A 268 8.44 11.29 83.19
CA ARG A 268 9.54 10.49 83.73
C ARG A 268 10.01 11.01 85.09
N ALA A 269 10.03 12.32 85.29
CA ALA A 269 10.30 12.94 86.59
C ALA A 269 9.14 12.74 87.60
N HIS A 270 7.89 12.74 87.14
CA HIS A 270 6.71 12.42 87.95
C HIS A 270 6.63 10.93 88.31
N LEU A 271 7.08 10.04 87.44
CA LEU A 271 7.22 8.61 87.72
C LEU A 271 8.35 8.36 88.75
N ALA A 272 9.41 9.19 88.73
CA ALA A 272 10.46 9.16 89.74
C ALA A 272 10.05 9.78 91.10
N THR A 273 9.00 10.62 91.14
CA THR A 273 8.53 11.31 92.36
C THR A 273 7.20 10.79 92.92
N LEU A 274 6.54 9.85 92.23
CA LEU A 274 5.55 9.02 92.91
C LEU A 274 6.28 8.30 94.06
N PRO A 275 5.78 8.35 95.31
CA PRO A 275 6.17 7.33 96.26
C PRO A 275 5.81 6.01 95.60
N LYS A 276 6.70 5.02 95.67
CA LYS A 276 6.28 3.62 95.63
C LYS A 276 5.27 3.43 96.76
N LYS A 277 4.01 3.81 96.55
CA LYS A 277 2.92 3.05 97.10
C LYS A 277 3.05 1.75 96.35
N ASP A 278 3.48 0.71 97.05
CA ASP A 278 3.60 -0.65 96.54
C ASP A 278 2.22 -1.16 96.11
N MET A 279 1.72 -0.59 95.01
CA MET A 279 0.77 -1.25 94.13
C MET A 279 1.45 -2.44 93.48
N ALA A 280 2.78 -2.56 93.44
CA ALA A 280 3.43 -3.81 93.09
C ALA A 280 3.12 -4.92 94.11
N ALA A 281 3.13 -4.65 95.42
CA ALA A 281 2.81 -5.67 96.43
C ALA A 281 1.31 -5.97 96.55
N THR A 282 0.42 -5.00 96.27
CA THR A 282 -1.04 -5.24 96.26
C THR A 282 -1.55 -5.77 94.93
N ILE A 283 -0.90 -5.44 93.80
CA ILE A 283 -1.22 -6.02 92.49
C ILE A 283 -0.65 -7.43 92.39
N ASP A 284 0.54 -7.74 92.92
CA ASP A 284 1.02 -9.13 92.96
C ASP A 284 0.08 -10.00 93.82
N GLY A 285 -0.33 -9.55 95.00
CA GLY A 285 -1.31 -10.32 95.80
C GLY A 285 -2.67 -10.52 95.12
N VAL A 286 -3.16 -9.54 94.36
CA VAL A 286 -4.44 -9.64 93.62
C VAL A 286 -4.29 -10.34 92.27
N GLN A 287 -3.15 -10.24 91.59
CA GLN A 287 -2.82 -10.95 90.36
C GLN A 287 -2.49 -12.40 90.64
N GLU A 288 -1.84 -12.72 91.74
CA GLU A 288 -1.54 -14.09 92.17
C GLU A 288 -2.80 -14.76 92.73
N ALA A 289 -3.65 -14.04 93.47
CA ALA A 289 -4.99 -14.52 93.82
C ALA A 289 -5.91 -14.68 92.59
N ARG A 290 -5.83 -13.79 91.59
CA ARG A 290 -6.56 -13.95 90.32
C ARG A 290 -5.97 -15.05 89.45
N HIS A 291 -4.66 -15.24 89.40
CA HIS A 291 -4.02 -16.33 88.69
C HIS A 291 -4.39 -17.66 89.34
N GLY A 292 -4.32 -17.78 90.66
CA GLY A 292 -4.79 -18.97 91.38
C GLY A 292 -6.30 -19.20 91.23
N TYR A 293 -7.10 -18.14 91.14
CA TYR A 293 -8.54 -18.27 90.86
C TYR A 293 -8.82 -18.69 89.41
N ILE A 294 -8.11 -18.11 88.42
CA ILE A 294 -8.22 -18.48 87.00
C ILE A 294 -7.70 -19.90 86.79
N GLU A 295 -6.62 -20.30 87.44
CA GLU A 295 -6.04 -21.64 87.38
C GLU A 295 -6.92 -22.67 88.10
N SER A 296 -7.52 -22.34 89.24
CA SER A 296 -8.48 -23.24 89.89
C SER A 296 -9.80 -23.34 89.13
N GLN A 297 -10.28 -22.26 88.49
CA GLN A 297 -11.46 -22.30 87.63
C GLN A 297 -11.18 -22.99 86.30
N SER A 298 -10.01 -22.78 85.68
CA SER A 298 -9.62 -23.49 84.47
C SER A 298 -9.39 -24.97 84.78
N ARG A 299 -8.77 -25.33 85.91
CA ARG A 299 -8.65 -26.72 86.38
C ARG A 299 -10.01 -27.34 86.63
N ARG A 300 -10.93 -26.64 87.33
CA ARG A 300 -12.28 -27.14 87.58
C ARG A 300 -13.14 -27.22 86.31
N ALA A 301 -12.90 -26.34 85.33
CA ALA A 301 -13.53 -26.40 84.01
C ALA A 301 -12.96 -27.54 83.16
N LEU A 302 -11.64 -27.78 83.21
CA LEU A 302 -10.99 -28.94 82.57
C LEU A 302 -11.44 -30.26 83.21
N GLU A 303 -11.55 -30.33 84.54
CA GLU A 303 -12.10 -31.50 85.27
C GLU A 303 -13.58 -31.75 84.90
N ARG A 304 -14.37 -30.68 84.68
CA ARG A 304 -15.77 -30.78 84.26
C ARG A 304 -15.93 -31.14 82.77
N VAL A 305 -14.89 -30.89 81.96
CA VAL A 305 -14.79 -31.28 80.54
C VAL A 305 -14.04 -32.62 80.38
N GLY A 306 -13.56 -33.22 81.47
CA GLY A 306 -12.97 -34.57 81.49
C GLY A 306 -11.49 -34.65 81.12
N VAL A 307 -10.73 -33.55 81.22
CA VAL A 307 -9.30 -33.49 80.89
C VAL A 307 -8.46 -33.39 82.16
N ASP A 308 -7.76 -34.47 82.50
CA ASP A 308 -6.95 -34.59 83.72
C ASP A 308 -5.57 -33.93 83.52
N ALA A 309 -5.29 -32.86 84.24
CA ALA A 309 -4.06 -32.07 84.12
C ALA A 309 -2.95 -32.64 85.04
N THR A 310 -2.42 -33.81 84.67
CA THR A 310 -1.14 -34.33 85.19
C THR A 310 -0.04 -34.16 84.13
N PRO A 311 1.20 -33.81 84.50
CA PRO A 311 2.23 -33.50 83.52
C PRO A 311 2.89 -34.79 83.02
N ALA A 312 2.43 -35.32 81.89
CA ALA A 312 3.10 -36.40 81.17
C ALA A 312 2.83 -36.31 79.64
N PRO A 313 3.75 -36.81 78.81
CA PRO A 313 4.03 -36.28 77.48
C PRO A 313 3.25 -36.99 76.36
N ASP A 314 3.14 -36.27 75.25
CA ASP A 314 2.67 -36.69 73.91
C ASP A 314 1.15 -36.78 73.69
N THR A 315 0.56 -35.74 73.07
CA THR A 315 0.36 -35.71 71.60
C THR A 315 -0.45 -34.50 71.15
N GLU A 316 0.04 -33.91 70.06
CA GLU A 316 -0.72 -33.35 68.93
C GLU A 316 -1.53 -32.06 69.13
N ALA A 317 -0.82 -30.93 68.99
CA ALA A 317 -1.40 -29.67 68.54
C ALA A 317 -0.69 -29.18 67.26
N LEU A 318 -1.43 -29.30 66.15
CA LEU A 318 -1.42 -28.52 64.91
C LEU A 318 -0.15 -27.72 64.54
N GLY A 319 0.46 -28.13 63.41
CA GLY A 319 1.27 -27.24 62.56
C GLY A 319 2.78 -27.52 62.60
N ARG A 320 3.26 -28.32 61.64
CA ARG A 320 4.68 -28.66 61.47
C ARG A 320 5.45 -27.38 61.11
N ARG A 321 6.39 -26.94 61.97
CA ARG A 321 7.35 -25.89 61.63
C ARG A 321 8.39 -26.49 60.68
N MET A 322 8.47 -26.01 59.44
CA MET A 322 9.48 -26.47 58.49
C MET A 322 10.88 -26.09 59.00
N GLY A 323 11.82 -27.03 58.89
CA GLY A 323 13.18 -26.86 59.41
C GLY A 323 14.02 -25.96 58.51
N VAL A 324 14.99 -25.26 59.11
CA VAL A 324 15.91 -24.34 58.43
C VAL A 324 16.71 -25.03 57.30
N GLU A 325 16.89 -26.35 57.40
CA GLU A 325 17.53 -27.16 56.37
C GLU A 325 16.66 -27.36 55.13
N GLU A 326 15.34 -27.52 55.29
CA GLU A 326 14.40 -27.60 54.15
C GLU A 326 14.32 -26.26 53.42
N THR A 327 14.37 -25.13 54.15
CA THR A 327 14.41 -23.80 53.51
C THR A 327 15.72 -23.54 52.78
N ARG A 328 16.86 -24.05 53.28
CA ARG A 328 18.16 -23.94 52.61
C ARG A 328 18.23 -24.85 51.37
N ALA A 329 17.59 -26.01 51.40
CA ALA A 329 17.50 -26.89 50.23
C ALA A 329 16.67 -26.24 49.10
N LEU A 330 15.57 -25.55 49.45
CA LEU A 330 14.75 -24.82 48.49
C LEU A 330 15.48 -23.58 47.92
N GLU A 331 16.28 -22.88 48.72
CA GLU A 331 17.13 -21.78 48.26
C GLU A 331 18.21 -22.27 47.28
N GLY A 332 18.78 -23.46 47.51
CA GLY A 332 19.73 -24.09 46.59
C GLY A 332 19.13 -24.44 45.23
N ILE A 333 17.87 -24.91 45.19
CA ILE A 333 17.17 -25.24 43.94
C ILE A 333 16.81 -23.97 43.15
N VAL A 334 16.41 -22.90 43.83
CA VAL A 334 16.12 -21.61 43.20
C VAL A 334 17.40 -20.98 42.62
N GLY A 335 18.53 -21.09 43.33
CA GLY A 335 19.84 -20.68 42.82
C GLY A 335 20.28 -21.47 41.58
N ALA A 336 20.01 -22.78 41.54
CA ALA A 336 20.33 -23.63 40.39
C ALA A 336 19.44 -23.31 39.15
N MET A 337 18.16 -22.98 39.35
CA MET A 337 17.27 -22.54 38.26
C MET A 337 17.68 -21.18 37.68
N GLY A 338 18.15 -20.25 38.52
CA GLY A 338 18.63 -18.94 38.06
C GLY A 338 19.95 -19.00 37.28
N ALA A 339 20.80 -20.01 37.55
CA ALA A 339 22.03 -20.23 36.79
C ALA A 339 21.77 -20.88 35.42
N GLN A 340 20.73 -21.70 35.30
CA GLN A 340 20.36 -22.35 34.03
C GLN A 340 19.73 -21.37 33.04
N GLN A 341 19.06 -20.32 33.52
CA GLN A 341 18.56 -19.22 32.68
C GLN A 341 19.66 -18.31 32.10
N LYS A 342 20.79 -18.13 32.82
CA LYS A 342 21.95 -17.36 32.31
C LYS A 342 22.77 -18.11 31.27
N TYR A 343 22.83 -19.44 31.34
CA TYR A 343 23.49 -20.28 30.32
C TYR A 343 22.72 -20.35 28.98
N ASP A 344 21.40 -20.14 28.99
CA ASP A 344 20.59 -20.06 27.77
C ASP A 344 20.62 -18.66 27.11
N GLU A 345 20.93 -17.60 27.86
CA GLU A 345 21.12 -16.22 27.35
C GLU A 345 22.50 -16.06 26.67
N ASP A 346 23.58 -16.56 27.27
CA ASP A 346 24.95 -16.44 26.70
C ASP A 346 25.19 -17.30 25.44
N LYS A 347 24.27 -18.21 25.09
CA LYS A 347 24.35 -19.04 23.87
C LYS A 347 23.62 -18.43 22.66
N MET A 348 22.92 -17.32 22.85
CA MET A 348 22.23 -16.57 21.79
C MET A 348 22.98 -15.29 21.35
N GLU A 349 24.15 -15.01 21.94
CA GLU A 349 24.99 -13.86 21.61
C GLU A 349 26.38 -14.22 20.99
N GLU A 350 26.56 -15.47 20.51
CA GLU A 350 27.72 -15.87 19.68
C GLU A 350 27.35 -16.18 18.23
#